data_AF-A0A0S6UHN9-F1
#
_entry.id   AF-A0A0S6UHN9-F1
#
_cell.length_a   1.000
_cell.length_b   1.000
_cell.length_c   1.000
_cell.angle_alpha   90.00
_cell.angle_beta   90.00
_cell.angle_gamma   90.00
#
_symmetry.space_group_name_H-M   'P 1'
#
loop_
_entity.id
_entity.type
_entity.pdbx_description
1 polymer ?
#
loop_
_entity_poly.entity_id
_entity_poly.type
_entity_poly.pdbx_seq_one_letter_code
_entity_poly.pdbx_strand_id
1 'polypeptide(L)'
;MAYKRLDDPLRQNALIPFLTAASGIDGHLVAIAIDKRKKWLSIVPGESASLLEALNLREKWNPRALEGMLRKVHITGILLSLWSRPYGNVTWITDQDEFVANESRRDDALVAAARFSSFYIDHPMGAFRLNRTDQDVDGRDFEDLCAIADLSAGMLSEVSSRLRNRGWQDRLWTLNGDLPPKAELIADWFWDAKMTLRKTLITIDVHGTRFSVQKISRLSLAE
;
A
#
# COMPACT_ATOMS: atom_id res chain seq x y z
N MET A 1 -15.70 -0.43 2.76
CA MET A 1 -15.88 -1.07 1.41
C MET A 1 -14.67 -1.97 1.10
N ALA A 2 -14.81 -3.24 0.66
CA ALA A 2 -13.64 -4.13 0.45
C ALA A 2 -13.73 -4.88 -0.89
N TYR A 3 -12.63 -5.00 -1.63
CA TYR A 3 -12.59 -5.54 -3.00
C TYR A 3 -13.12 -6.99 -3.10
N LYS A 4 -12.77 -7.83 -2.11
CA LYS A 4 -13.23 -9.22 -2.04
C LYS A 4 -14.74 -9.34 -1.86
N ARG A 5 -15.36 -8.32 -1.27
CA ARG A 5 -16.80 -8.27 -0.97
C ARG A 5 -17.61 -7.49 -2.01
N LEU A 6 -17.02 -7.15 -3.16
CA LEU A 6 -17.71 -6.52 -4.29
C LEU A 6 -18.54 -7.52 -5.12
N ASP A 7 -18.75 -8.73 -4.62
CA ASP A 7 -19.77 -9.67 -5.10
C ASP A 7 -21.17 -9.31 -4.59
N ASP A 8 -21.26 -8.54 -3.51
CA ASP A 8 -22.51 -7.99 -2.96
C ASP A 8 -23.12 -6.93 -3.89
N PRO A 9 -24.38 -7.08 -4.35
CA PRO A 9 -25.03 -6.14 -5.26
C PRO A 9 -25.14 -4.70 -4.73
N LEU A 10 -25.36 -4.52 -3.42
CA LEU A 10 -25.43 -3.18 -2.83
C LEU A 10 -24.07 -2.50 -2.89
N ARG A 11 -23.00 -3.26 -2.65
CA ARG A 11 -21.62 -2.74 -2.74
C ARG A 11 -21.21 -2.44 -4.19
N GLN A 12 -21.65 -3.24 -5.15
CA GLN A 12 -21.45 -2.95 -6.58
C GLN A 12 -22.15 -1.64 -6.97
N ASN A 13 -23.40 -1.44 -6.54
CA ASN A 13 -24.14 -0.21 -6.80
C ASN A 13 -23.50 1.02 -6.14
N ALA A 14 -22.91 0.85 -4.95
CA ALA A 14 -22.20 1.91 -4.24
C ALA A 14 -20.77 2.18 -4.76
N LEU A 15 -20.21 1.30 -5.60
CA LEU A 15 -18.82 1.40 -6.04
C LEU A 15 -18.56 2.67 -6.87
N ILE A 16 -19.40 2.99 -7.85
CA ILE A 16 -19.23 4.17 -8.69
C ILE A 16 -19.32 5.47 -7.87
N PRO A 17 -20.37 5.69 -7.04
CA PRO A 17 -20.40 6.84 -6.13
C PRO A 17 -19.18 6.94 -5.21
N PHE A 18 -18.74 5.80 -4.64
CA PHE A 18 -17.59 5.75 -3.75
C PHE A 18 -16.29 6.17 -4.45
N LEU A 19 -16.01 5.61 -5.63
CA LEU A 19 -14.83 5.96 -6.42
C LEU A 19 -14.88 7.43 -6.87
N THR A 20 -16.06 7.94 -7.23
CA THR A 20 -16.27 9.35 -7.59
C THR A 20 -15.93 10.28 -6.42
N ALA A 21 -16.38 9.93 -5.20
CA ALA A 21 -16.03 10.68 -4.00
C ALA A 21 -14.52 10.64 -3.72
N ALA A 22 -13.90 9.45 -3.83
CA ALA A 22 -12.47 9.27 -3.65
C ALA A 22 -11.63 10.09 -4.64
N SER A 23 -12.11 10.26 -5.88
CA SER A 23 -11.45 11.10 -6.91
C SER A 23 -11.26 12.56 -6.49
N GLY A 24 -12.11 13.06 -5.59
CA GLY A 24 -12.06 14.44 -5.09
C GLY A 24 -11.00 14.69 -4.02
N ILE A 25 -10.36 13.65 -3.48
CA ILE A 25 -9.33 13.79 -2.43
C ILE A 25 -8.09 14.47 -3.02
N ASP A 26 -7.63 15.57 -2.40
CA ASP A 26 -6.32 16.15 -2.70
C ASP A 26 -5.22 15.34 -2.02
N GLY A 27 -4.62 14.43 -2.77
CA GLY A 27 -3.64 13.51 -2.22
C GLY A 27 -3.00 12.59 -3.25
N HIS A 28 -2.25 11.63 -2.73
CA HIS A 28 -1.55 10.62 -3.51
C HIS A 28 -1.98 9.21 -3.10
N LEU A 29 -2.50 8.44 -4.06
CA LEU A 29 -2.68 7.00 -3.94
C LEU A 29 -1.47 6.30 -4.58
N VAL A 30 -0.61 5.73 -3.75
CA VAL A 30 0.56 4.99 -4.21
C VAL A 30 0.38 3.50 -3.96
N ALA A 31 0.33 2.74 -5.04
CA ALA A 31 0.30 1.29 -5.01
C ALA A 31 1.70 0.74 -5.34
N ILE A 32 2.20 -0.17 -4.50
CA ILE A 32 3.50 -0.81 -4.67
C ILE A 32 3.28 -2.31 -4.84
N ALA A 33 3.44 -2.80 -6.06
CA ALA A 33 3.34 -4.21 -6.40
C ALA A 33 4.71 -4.88 -6.30
N ILE A 34 4.82 -5.93 -5.48
CA ILE A 34 6.09 -6.60 -5.19
C ILE A 34 5.98 -8.05 -5.63
N ASP A 35 6.92 -8.51 -6.44
CA ASP A 35 6.98 -9.90 -6.85
C ASP A 35 7.15 -10.83 -5.63
N LYS A 36 6.24 -11.79 -5.48
CA LYS A 36 6.20 -12.75 -4.36
C LYS A 36 7.47 -13.59 -4.22
N ARG A 37 8.28 -13.71 -5.28
CA ARG A 37 9.61 -14.36 -5.23
C ARG A 37 10.58 -13.57 -4.34
N LYS A 38 10.44 -12.24 -4.28
CA LYS A 38 11.21 -11.38 -3.37
C LYS A 38 10.57 -11.35 -1.99
N LYS A 39 10.83 -12.42 -1.27
CA LYS A 39 10.32 -12.68 0.08
C LYS A 39 10.91 -11.77 1.17
N TRP A 40 12.05 -11.14 0.91
CA TRP A 40 12.83 -10.38 1.89
C TRP A 40 13.33 -9.10 1.23
N LEU A 41 12.73 -7.97 1.58
CA LEU A 41 13.14 -6.65 1.09
C LEU A 41 13.86 -5.83 2.15
N SER A 42 13.33 -5.82 3.37
CA SER A 42 13.83 -4.94 4.44
C SER A 42 14.69 -5.65 5.49
N ILE A 43 14.81 -6.99 5.41
CA ILE A 43 15.59 -7.79 6.35
C ILE A 43 16.43 -8.79 5.60
N VAL A 44 17.67 -9.01 6.05
CA VAL A 44 18.52 -10.13 5.62
C VAL A 44 18.11 -11.38 6.40
N PRO A 45 17.78 -12.51 5.75
CA PRO A 45 17.42 -13.74 6.44
C PRO A 45 18.50 -14.16 7.46
N GLY A 46 18.10 -14.39 8.71
CA GLY A 46 19.02 -14.73 9.81
C GLY A 46 19.30 -13.55 10.76
N GLU A 47 19.10 -12.31 10.33
CA GLU A 47 19.45 -11.11 11.09
C GLU A 47 18.30 -10.54 11.95
N SER A 48 17.21 -11.29 12.13
CA SER A 48 16.03 -10.80 12.86
C SER A 48 16.34 -10.44 14.32
N ALA A 49 17.17 -11.23 15.01
CA ALA A 49 17.48 -11.00 16.42
C ALA A 49 18.27 -9.70 16.64
N SER A 50 19.34 -9.50 15.86
CA SER A 50 20.16 -8.28 15.90
C SER A 50 19.34 -7.03 15.58
N LEU A 51 18.37 -7.15 14.66
CA LEU A 51 17.52 -6.03 14.28
C LEU A 51 16.48 -5.69 15.35
N LEU A 52 15.89 -6.69 16.01
CA LEU A 52 14.98 -6.48 17.14
C LEU A 52 15.71 -5.76 18.28
N GLU A 53 16.93 -6.19 18.60
CA GLU A 53 17.77 -5.56 19.62
C GLU A 53 18.15 -4.13 19.24
N ALA A 54 18.65 -3.91 18.02
CA ALA A 54 19.06 -2.59 17.55
C ALA A 54 17.90 -1.58 17.56
N LEU A 55 16.69 -2.02 17.22
CA LEU A 55 15.48 -1.21 17.21
C LEU A 55 14.80 -1.13 18.59
N ASN A 56 15.27 -1.88 19.58
CA ASN A 56 14.68 -2.03 20.91
C ASN A 56 13.18 -2.40 20.85
N LEU A 57 12.85 -3.35 19.98
CA LEU A 57 11.49 -3.88 19.82
C LEU A 57 11.21 -4.93 20.90
N ARG A 58 10.04 -4.86 21.52
CA ARG A 58 9.71 -5.64 22.73
C ARG A 58 8.94 -6.91 22.43
N GLU A 59 8.19 -6.93 21.35
CA GLU A 59 7.32 -8.06 21.02
C GLU A 59 8.11 -9.22 20.39
N LYS A 60 7.57 -10.44 20.53
CA LYS A 60 8.13 -11.62 19.86
C LYS A 60 7.63 -11.66 18.42
N TRP A 61 8.47 -11.20 17.50
CA TRP A 61 8.22 -11.27 16.08
C TRP A 61 8.75 -12.57 15.48
N ASN A 62 7.92 -13.27 14.72
CA ASN A 62 8.46 -14.25 13.78
C ASN A 62 9.15 -13.49 12.62
N PRO A 63 10.17 -14.09 11.96
CA PRO A 63 10.94 -13.39 10.93
C PRO A 63 10.11 -12.83 9.76
N ARG A 64 9.00 -13.49 9.40
CA ARG A 64 8.11 -13.06 8.31
C ARG A 64 7.28 -11.84 8.69
N ALA A 65 6.71 -11.85 9.89
CA ALA A 65 5.94 -10.74 10.41
C ALA A 65 6.84 -9.51 10.62
N LEU A 66 8.06 -9.70 11.14
CA LEU A 66 9.04 -8.62 11.28
C LEU A 66 9.38 -7.99 9.93
N GLU A 67 9.63 -8.82 8.90
CA GLU A 67 9.92 -8.32 7.56
C GLU A 67 8.74 -7.55 6.98
N GLY A 68 7.52 -8.06 7.14
CA GLY A 68 6.32 -7.38 6.67
C GLY A 68 6.09 -6.03 7.35
N MET A 69 6.36 -5.94 8.66
CA MET A 69 6.30 -4.69 9.42
C MET A 69 7.37 -3.70 8.93
N LEU A 70 8.63 -4.12 8.89
CA LEU A 70 9.74 -3.25 8.49
C LEU A 70 9.66 -2.80 7.04
N ARG A 71 9.12 -3.64 6.15
CA ARG A 71 8.85 -3.25 4.77
C ARG A 71 7.85 -2.10 4.70
N LYS A 72 6.73 -2.19 5.42
CA LYS A 72 5.75 -1.10 5.48
C LYS A 72 6.36 0.15 6.08
N VAL A 73 7.09 0.01 7.19
CA VAL A 73 7.76 1.13 7.87
C VAL A 73 8.79 1.83 6.98
N HIS A 74 9.64 1.09 6.26
CA HIS A 74 10.60 1.67 5.32
C HIS A 74 9.91 2.46 4.21
N ILE A 75 8.89 1.85 3.60
CA ILE A 75 8.12 2.47 2.52
C ILE A 75 7.46 3.75 3.05
N THR A 76 6.82 3.70 4.22
CA THR A 76 6.22 4.88 4.85
C THR A 76 7.26 5.96 5.11
N GLY A 77 8.45 5.63 5.62
CA GLY A 77 9.52 6.60 5.84
C GLY A 77 9.96 7.30 4.55
N ILE A 78 10.09 6.55 3.45
CA ILE A 78 10.42 7.12 2.13
C ILE A 78 9.28 8.00 1.61
N LEU A 79 8.02 7.57 1.74
CA LEU A 79 6.88 8.37 1.28
C LEU A 79 6.74 9.65 2.11
N LEU A 80 6.98 9.57 3.41
CA LEU A 80 6.97 10.75 4.27
C LEU A 80 8.08 11.72 3.90
N SER A 81 9.29 11.28 3.58
CA SER A 81 10.34 12.23 3.18
C SER A 81 10.04 13.01 1.90
N LEU A 82 9.13 12.52 1.06
CA LEU A 82 8.68 13.22 -0.15
C LEU A 82 7.60 14.28 0.13
N TRP A 83 6.80 14.11 1.18
CA TRP A 83 5.58 14.91 1.40
C TRP A 83 5.49 15.57 2.77
N SER A 84 6.36 15.22 3.71
CA SER A 84 6.36 15.79 5.04
C SER A 84 6.79 17.26 4.98
N ARG A 85 6.34 17.99 5.99
CA ARG A 85 6.72 19.38 6.25
C ARG A 85 7.24 19.49 7.68
N PRO A 86 8.13 20.45 7.97
CA PRO A 86 8.55 20.72 9.33
C PRO A 86 7.37 20.84 10.29
N TYR A 87 7.45 20.12 11.41
CA TYR A 87 6.44 20.05 12.46
C TYR A 87 5.06 19.50 12.04
N GLY A 88 4.97 18.87 10.86
CA GLY A 88 3.74 18.21 10.40
C GLY A 88 3.37 17.01 11.26
N ASN A 89 2.09 16.90 11.61
CA ASN A 89 1.55 15.71 12.28
C ASN A 89 1.24 14.62 11.25
N VAL A 90 1.49 13.36 11.60
CA VAL A 90 1.21 12.20 10.76
C VAL A 90 0.20 11.30 11.46
N THR A 91 -0.86 10.94 10.74
CA THR A 91 -1.82 9.92 11.15
C THR A 91 -1.76 8.78 10.14
N TRP A 92 -1.12 7.68 10.52
CA TRP A 92 -1.15 6.43 9.77
C TRP A 92 -2.41 5.66 10.16
N ILE A 93 -3.31 5.45 9.20
CA ILE A 93 -4.47 4.56 9.35
C ILE A 93 -4.19 3.24 8.62
N THR A 94 -4.39 2.12 9.28
CA THR A 94 -4.23 0.79 8.71
C THR A 94 -5.47 -0.06 9.01
N ASP A 95 -5.73 -1.07 8.19
CA ASP A 95 -6.67 -2.12 8.58
C ASP A 95 -6.11 -2.94 9.76
N GLN A 96 -6.86 -3.94 10.23
CA GLN A 96 -6.46 -4.89 11.30
C GLN A 96 -5.36 -5.87 10.83
N ASP A 97 -4.29 -5.33 10.28
CA ASP A 97 -3.14 -6.07 9.78
C ASP A 97 -2.37 -6.79 10.91
N GLU A 98 -1.70 -7.89 10.56
CA GLU A 98 -0.94 -8.70 11.51
C GLU A 98 0.12 -7.90 12.32
N PHE A 99 0.71 -6.86 11.72
CA PHE A 99 1.75 -6.05 12.37
C PHE A 99 1.21 -5.04 13.40
N VAL A 100 -0.11 -4.91 13.53
CA VAL A 100 -0.80 -4.10 14.55
C VAL A 100 -1.88 -4.91 15.29
N ALA A 101 -1.76 -6.24 15.25
CA ALA A 101 -2.77 -7.15 15.79
C ALA A 101 -3.03 -6.96 17.30
N ASN A 102 -2.02 -6.46 18.04
CA ASN A 102 -2.15 -6.12 19.45
C ASN A 102 -1.38 -4.83 19.76
N GLU A 103 -1.58 -4.30 20.98
CA GLU A 103 -0.96 -3.05 21.43
C GLU A 103 0.57 -3.09 21.40
N SER A 104 1.17 -4.18 21.87
CA SER A 104 2.65 -4.35 21.87
C SER A 104 3.23 -4.29 20.44
N ARG A 105 2.61 -4.95 19.46
CA ARG A 105 3.02 -4.88 18.05
C ARG A 105 2.84 -3.49 17.46
N ARG A 106 1.76 -2.80 17.82
CA ARG A 106 1.50 -1.41 17.40
C ARG A 106 2.58 -0.46 17.95
N ASP A 107 2.94 -0.62 19.22
CA ASP A 107 3.99 0.19 19.85
C ASP A 107 5.36 -0.07 19.20
N ASP A 108 5.70 -1.33 18.94
CA ASP A 108 6.90 -1.70 18.18
C ASP A 108 6.90 -1.09 16.77
N ALA A 109 5.77 -1.13 16.06
CA ALA A 109 5.62 -0.54 14.74
C ALA A 109 5.81 1.00 14.77
N LEU A 110 5.31 1.68 15.81
CA LEU A 110 5.53 3.11 16.02
C LEU A 110 7.00 3.44 16.28
N VAL A 111 7.67 2.67 17.14
CA VAL A 111 9.11 2.83 17.42
C VAL A 111 9.93 2.63 16.14
N ALA A 112 9.63 1.58 15.39
CA ALA A 112 10.27 1.32 14.10
C ALA A 112 9.99 2.47 13.12
N ALA A 113 8.74 2.92 12.98
CA ALA A 113 8.36 4.02 12.10
C ALA A 113 9.14 5.30 12.39
N ALA A 114 9.27 5.68 13.66
CA ALA A 114 10.03 6.86 14.07
C ALA A 114 11.51 6.75 13.69
N ARG A 115 12.15 5.62 14.03
CA ARG A 115 13.56 5.38 13.71
C ARG A 115 13.81 5.38 12.20
N PHE A 116 13.00 4.64 11.44
CA PHE A 116 13.21 4.55 10.00
C PHE A 116 12.93 5.86 9.27
N SER A 117 11.92 6.62 9.71
CA SER A 117 11.65 7.94 9.13
C SER A 117 12.83 8.90 9.33
N SER A 118 13.56 8.81 10.46
CA SER A 118 14.75 9.65 10.72
C SER A 118 15.94 9.40 9.77
N PHE A 119 15.96 8.29 9.02
CA PHE A 119 16.96 8.09 7.97
C PHE A 119 16.68 8.88 6.69
N TYR A 120 15.42 9.24 6.46
CA TYR A 120 14.97 9.86 5.21
C TYR A 120 14.52 11.31 5.38
N ILE A 121 14.13 11.70 6.59
CA ILE A 121 13.58 13.03 6.91
C ILE A 121 14.64 13.83 7.65
N ASP A 122 15.00 14.99 7.11
CA ASP A 122 16.05 15.89 7.60
C ASP A 122 15.54 17.04 8.48
N HIS A 123 14.23 17.06 8.76
CA HIS A 123 13.56 18.10 9.53
C HIS A 123 12.74 17.52 10.70
N PRO A 124 12.49 18.31 11.76
CA PRO A 124 11.67 17.85 12.88
C PRO A 124 10.24 17.58 12.44
N MET A 125 9.67 16.47 12.92
CA MET A 125 8.27 16.07 12.71
C MET A 125 7.44 16.39 13.95
N GLY A 126 6.12 16.51 13.76
CA GLY A 126 5.15 16.62 14.84
C GLY A 126 4.76 15.25 15.44
N ALA A 127 3.53 15.15 15.92
CA ALA A 127 3.01 13.91 16.47
C ALA A 127 2.80 12.85 15.37
N PHE A 128 3.27 11.64 15.61
CA PHE A 128 3.02 10.46 14.78
C PHE A 128 2.02 9.55 15.49
N ARG A 129 0.91 9.21 14.83
CA ARG A 129 -0.12 8.31 15.35
C ARG A 129 -0.34 7.15 14.39
N LEU A 130 -0.54 5.96 14.95
CA LEU A 130 -0.89 4.74 14.20
C LEU A 130 -2.24 4.25 14.71
N ASN A 131 -3.25 4.36 13.85
CA ASN A 131 -4.62 3.98 14.13
C ASN A 131 -5.05 2.79 13.27
N ARG A 132 -5.99 2.02 13.80
CA ARG A 132 -6.64 0.92 13.11
C ARG A 132 -8.07 1.30 12.74
N THR A 133 -8.58 0.69 11.68
CA THR A 133 -9.97 0.84 11.23
C THR A 133 -11.00 0.57 12.32
N ASP A 134 -10.73 -0.34 13.26
CA ASP A 134 -11.64 -0.68 14.37
C ASP A 134 -11.72 0.36 15.49
N GLN A 135 -10.88 1.39 15.45
CA GLN A 135 -10.90 2.47 16.44
C GLN A 135 -11.89 3.58 16.08
N ASP A 136 -12.44 3.57 14.87
CA ASP A 136 -13.46 4.51 14.38
C ASP A 136 -14.82 3.82 14.29
N VAL A 137 -15.43 3.59 15.47
CA VAL A 137 -16.63 2.75 15.62
C VAL A 137 -17.87 3.40 14.99
N ASP A 138 -17.98 4.72 15.06
CA ASP A 138 -19.20 5.44 14.70
C ASP A 138 -19.14 6.07 13.30
N GLY A 139 -17.97 6.54 12.85
CA GLY A 139 -17.82 7.27 11.59
C GLY A 139 -17.57 6.38 10.38
N ARG A 140 -16.79 5.30 10.56
CA ARG A 140 -16.24 4.46 9.48
C ARG A 140 -15.39 5.21 8.44
N ASP A 141 -15.00 6.44 8.75
CA ASP A 141 -14.09 7.25 7.94
C ASP A 141 -12.76 6.52 7.73
N PHE A 142 -12.27 5.82 8.76
CA PHE A 142 -11.04 5.03 8.64
C PHE A 142 -11.22 3.82 7.72
N GLU A 143 -12.38 3.14 7.79
CA GLU A 143 -12.69 2.03 6.89
C GLU A 143 -12.76 2.51 5.44
N ASP A 144 -13.40 3.65 5.18
CA ASP A 144 -13.56 4.21 3.84
C ASP A 144 -12.22 4.71 3.27
N LEU A 145 -11.35 5.33 4.08
CA LEU A 145 -10.00 5.69 3.63
C LEU A 145 -9.16 4.44 3.28
N CYS A 146 -9.18 3.41 4.12
CA CYS A 146 -8.47 2.16 3.83
C CYS A 146 -9.05 1.41 2.61
N ALA A 147 -10.36 1.53 2.38
CA ALA A 147 -11.03 0.91 1.23
C ALA A 147 -10.48 1.38 -0.12
N ILE A 148 -10.10 2.65 -0.25
CA ILE A 148 -9.53 3.21 -1.49
C ILE A 148 -8.25 2.44 -1.87
N ALA A 149 -7.37 2.20 -0.90
CA ALA A 149 -6.14 1.43 -1.08
C ALA A 149 -6.43 -0.06 -1.34
N ASP A 150 -7.37 -0.68 -0.62
CA ASP A 150 -7.76 -2.08 -0.81
C ASP A 150 -8.35 -2.35 -2.19
N LEU A 151 -9.25 -1.48 -2.66
CA LEU A 151 -9.84 -1.56 -4.00
C LEU A 151 -8.76 -1.51 -5.09
N SER A 152 -7.82 -0.58 -4.95
CA SER A 152 -6.69 -0.45 -5.87
C SER A 152 -5.80 -1.68 -5.85
N ALA A 153 -5.41 -2.17 -4.67
CA ALA A 153 -4.58 -3.36 -4.52
C ALA A 153 -5.26 -4.63 -5.06
N GLY A 154 -6.56 -4.78 -4.82
CA GLY A 154 -7.37 -5.89 -5.31
C GLY A 154 -7.45 -5.92 -6.84
N MET A 155 -7.74 -4.78 -7.46
CA MET A 155 -7.72 -4.63 -8.91
C MET A 155 -6.32 -4.92 -9.47
N LEU A 156 -5.26 -4.36 -8.87
CA LEU A 156 -3.89 -4.57 -9.35
C LEU A 156 -3.42 -6.01 -9.24
N SER A 157 -3.88 -6.77 -8.23
CA SER A 157 -3.65 -8.20 -8.13
C SER A 157 -4.28 -8.98 -9.29
N GLU A 158 -5.48 -8.55 -9.71
CA GLU A 158 -6.25 -9.13 -10.82
C GLU A 158 -5.58 -8.84 -12.17
N VAL A 159 -5.15 -7.59 -12.39
CA VAL A 159 -4.36 -7.17 -13.55
C VAL A 159 -3.05 -7.95 -13.60
N SER A 160 -2.23 -7.87 -12.54
CA SER A 160 -0.89 -8.48 -12.49
C SER A 160 -0.92 -9.99 -12.71
N SER A 161 -1.98 -10.67 -12.26
CA SER A 161 -2.11 -12.12 -12.45
C SER A 161 -2.31 -12.51 -13.91
N ARG A 162 -2.99 -11.68 -14.70
CA ARG A 162 -3.12 -11.86 -16.16
C ARG A 162 -1.86 -11.45 -16.91
N LEU A 163 -1.16 -10.43 -16.42
CA LEU A 163 0.08 -9.94 -17.04
C LEU A 163 1.29 -10.86 -16.84
N ARG A 164 1.25 -11.73 -15.83
CA ARG A 164 2.34 -12.66 -15.47
C ARG A 164 2.85 -13.51 -16.64
N ASN A 165 1.99 -13.77 -17.63
CA ASN A 165 2.31 -14.57 -18.82
C ASN A 165 2.96 -13.77 -19.95
N ARG A 166 2.95 -12.43 -19.91
CA ARG A 166 3.47 -11.56 -20.97
C ARG A 166 4.76 -10.80 -20.60
N GLY A 167 5.15 -10.79 -19.31
CA GLY A 167 6.38 -10.19 -18.79
C GLY A 167 6.37 -8.65 -18.80
N TRP A 168 6.80 -8.01 -17.71
CA TRP A 168 6.73 -6.55 -17.47
C TRP A 168 7.54 -5.63 -18.44
N GLN A 169 7.95 -6.13 -19.60
CA GLN A 169 8.93 -5.47 -20.49
C GLN A 169 8.30 -4.50 -21.50
N ASP A 170 7.04 -4.69 -21.88
CA ASP A 170 6.38 -3.78 -22.83
C ASP A 170 5.86 -2.53 -22.12
N ARG A 171 6.26 -1.34 -22.59
CA ARG A 171 5.90 -0.05 -21.96
C ARG A 171 4.45 0.38 -22.21
N LEU A 172 3.75 -0.28 -23.13
CA LEU A 172 2.32 -0.14 -23.33
C LEU A 172 1.68 -1.51 -23.17
N TRP A 173 0.78 -1.60 -22.20
CA TRP A 173 -0.04 -2.79 -22.00
C TRP A 173 -1.40 -2.50 -22.57
N THR A 174 -1.84 -3.38 -23.46
CA THR A 174 -3.23 -3.48 -23.88
C THR A 174 -3.82 -4.71 -23.22
N LEU A 175 -4.71 -4.51 -22.24
CA LEU A 175 -5.51 -5.59 -21.69
C LEU A 175 -6.68 -5.83 -22.65
N ASN A 176 -6.72 -7.00 -23.27
CA ASN A 176 -7.83 -7.39 -24.14
C ASN A 176 -8.97 -7.90 -23.24
N GLY A 177 -9.93 -7.05 -22.85
CA GLY A 177 -11.28 -7.41 -22.36
C GLY A 177 -11.47 -8.50 -21.28
N ASP A 178 -10.40 -9.05 -20.70
CA ASP A 178 -10.44 -10.28 -19.88
C ASP A 178 -10.56 -9.99 -18.38
N LEU A 179 -10.66 -8.70 -18.00
CA LEU A 179 -10.82 -8.32 -16.60
C LEU A 179 -12.27 -8.58 -16.14
N PRO A 180 -12.49 -8.99 -14.88
CA PRO A 180 -13.83 -8.99 -14.33
C PRO A 180 -14.36 -7.55 -14.32
N PRO A 181 -15.66 -7.31 -14.55
CA PRO A 181 -16.22 -5.96 -14.68
C PRO A 181 -15.86 -5.01 -13.53
N LYS A 182 -15.78 -5.52 -12.29
CA LYS A 182 -15.35 -4.73 -11.14
C LYS A 182 -13.89 -4.24 -11.22
N ALA A 183 -13.00 -5.08 -11.76
CA ALA A 183 -11.58 -4.75 -11.89
C ALA A 183 -11.37 -3.78 -13.04
N GLU A 184 -12.13 -3.92 -14.12
CA GLU A 184 -12.15 -2.98 -15.25
C GLU A 184 -12.61 -1.59 -14.79
N LEU A 185 -13.74 -1.51 -14.09
CA LEU A 185 -14.24 -0.24 -13.54
C LEU A 185 -13.20 0.45 -12.62
N ILE A 186 -12.58 -0.32 -11.71
CA ILE A 186 -11.55 0.22 -10.81
C ILE A 186 -10.28 0.57 -11.59
N ALA A 187 -9.95 -0.15 -12.66
CA ALA A 187 -8.82 0.15 -13.53
C ALA A 187 -9.04 1.49 -14.24
N ASP A 188 -10.19 1.68 -14.88
CA ASP A 188 -10.54 2.95 -15.53
C ASP A 188 -10.44 4.12 -14.56
N TRP A 189 -11.02 3.96 -13.37
CA TRP A 189 -10.86 4.93 -12.29
C TRP A 189 -9.40 5.13 -11.90
N PHE A 190 -8.60 4.07 -11.74
CA PHE A 190 -7.22 4.15 -11.27
C PHE A 190 -6.32 4.91 -12.26
N TRP A 191 -6.47 4.64 -13.56
CA TRP A 191 -5.63 5.23 -14.61
C TRP A 191 -6.16 6.55 -15.19
N ASP A 192 -7.35 7.02 -14.79
CA ASP A 192 -7.81 8.37 -15.13
C ASP A 192 -6.92 9.45 -14.48
N ALA A 193 -6.25 10.23 -15.33
CA ALA A 193 -5.33 11.29 -14.96
C ALA A 193 -6.01 12.66 -14.71
N LYS A 194 -7.32 12.78 -14.89
CA LYS A 194 -8.07 14.05 -14.73
C LYS A 194 -8.51 14.34 -13.30
N MET A 195 -8.27 13.42 -12.36
CA MET A 195 -8.75 13.49 -10.97
C MET A 195 -7.76 14.21 -10.05
N THR A 196 -8.26 14.78 -8.95
CA THR A 196 -7.43 15.43 -7.92
C THR A 196 -6.56 14.42 -7.20
N LEU A 197 -7.12 13.25 -6.87
CA LEU A 197 -6.37 12.15 -6.28
C LEU A 197 -5.37 11.60 -7.29
N ARG A 198 -4.08 11.84 -7.08
CA ARG A 198 -3.01 11.40 -7.98
C ARG A 198 -2.66 9.95 -7.72
N LYS A 199 -2.75 9.10 -8.75
CA LYS A 199 -2.55 7.65 -8.63
C LYS A 199 -1.21 7.24 -9.25
N THR A 200 -0.44 6.42 -8.54
CA THR A 200 0.87 5.93 -9.00
C THR A 200 1.02 4.46 -8.68
N LEU A 201 1.43 3.68 -9.67
CA LEU A 201 1.82 2.28 -9.51
C LEU A 201 3.35 2.17 -9.62
N ILE A 202 3.96 1.55 -8.60
CA ILE A 202 5.37 1.16 -8.59
C ILE A 202 5.43 -0.38 -8.56
N THR A 203 6.23 -0.98 -9.43
CA THR A 203 6.51 -2.43 -9.40
C THR A 203 7.92 -2.69 -8.92
N ILE A 204 8.10 -3.78 -8.16
CA ILE A 204 9.39 -4.33 -7.77
C ILE A 204 9.46 -5.77 -8.26
N ASP A 205 10.14 -5.97 -9.38
CA ASP A 205 10.15 -7.21 -10.13
C ASP A 205 11.49 -7.95 -9.99
N VAL A 206 11.43 -9.28 -9.99
CA VAL A 206 12.62 -10.16 -9.95
C VAL A 206 12.91 -10.72 -11.33
N HIS A 207 14.13 -10.48 -11.82
CA HIS A 207 14.64 -11.02 -13.09
C HIS A 207 15.91 -11.83 -12.82
N GLY A 208 15.76 -13.13 -12.56
CA GLY A 208 16.88 -13.98 -12.15
C GLY A 208 17.46 -13.48 -10.82
N THR A 209 18.72 -13.02 -10.84
CA THR A 209 19.42 -12.45 -9.68
C THR A 209 19.26 -10.93 -9.55
N ARG A 210 18.65 -10.27 -10.54
CA ARG A 210 18.47 -8.81 -10.58
C ARG A 210 17.09 -8.40 -10.11
N PHE A 211 17.00 -7.17 -9.62
CA PHE A 211 15.75 -6.51 -9.30
C PHE A 211 15.55 -5.32 -10.25
N SER A 212 14.31 -5.05 -10.62
CA SER A 212 13.95 -3.80 -11.28
C SER A 212 12.85 -3.09 -10.50
N VAL A 213 12.94 -1.77 -10.45
CA VAL A 213 11.92 -0.90 -9.86
C VAL A 213 11.40 -0.01 -10.98
N GLN A 214 10.10 -0.05 -11.23
CA GLN A 214 9.50 0.67 -12.35
C GLN A 214 8.27 1.45 -11.92
N LYS A 215 8.08 2.64 -12.48
CA LYS A 215 6.83 3.40 -12.38
C LYS A 215 5.96 3.07 -13.60
N ILE A 216 4.76 2.57 -13.37
CA ILE A 216 3.78 2.31 -14.42
C ILE A 216 2.86 3.53 -14.51
N SER A 217 2.93 4.23 -15.64
CA SER A 217 2.24 5.52 -15.79
C SER A 217 0.89 5.41 -16.49
N ARG A 218 0.70 4.44 -17.39
CA ARG A 218 -0.57 4.16 -18.07
C ARG A 218 -0.69 2.69 -18.44
N LEU A 219 -1.91 2.17 -18.34
CA LEU A 219 -2.36 0.93 -18.95
C LEU A 219 -3.43 1.33 -19.96
N SER A 220 -3.34 0.87 -21.21
CA SER A 220 -4.46 0.99 -22.14
C SER A 220 -5.32 -0.27 -22.00
N LEU A 221 -6.64 -0.12 -21.91
CA LEU A 221 -7.53 -1.23 -22.21
C LEU A 221 -7.73 -1.25 -23.74
N ALA A 222 -7.79 -2.43 -24.36
CA ALA A 222 -8.22 -2.51 -25.76
C ALA A 222 -9.67 -2.02 -25.85
N GLU A 223 -9.96 -1.15 -26.82
CA GLU A 223 -11.35 -0.85 -27.23
C GLU A 223 -12.04 -2.09 -27.81
#